data_AF-A0A379RZV7-F1
#
_entry.id   AF-A0A379RZV7-F1
#
_cell.length_a   1.000
_cell.length_b   1.000
_cell.length_c   1.000
_cell.angle_alpha   90.00
_cell.angle_beta   90.00
_cell.angle_gamma   90.00
#
_symmetry.space_group_name_H-M   'P 1'
#
loop_
_entity.id
_entity.type
_entity.pdbx_description
1 polymer ?
#
loop_
_entity_poly.entity_id
_entity_poly.type
_entity_poly.pdbx_seq_one_letter_code
_entity_poly.pdbx_strand_id
1 'polypeptide(L)'
;MPHARPECGALKTGMSLTLLRQDVQFTDEDDGIKLLIGLSAADSDSHIGAIQALSELLCEEDILAALLAAESEKELADIIARA
;
A
#
# COMPACT_ATOMS: atom_id res chain seq x y z
N MET A 1 -5.03 0.70 -3.57
CA MET A 1 -3.76 1.45 -3.72
C MET A 1 -4.06 2.89 -4.18
N PRO A 2 -4.34 3.83 -3.26
CA PRO A 2 -4.59 5.22 -3.63
C PRO A 2 -3.35 5.89 -4.24
N HIS A 3 -3.46 6.40 -5.47
CA HIS A 3 -2.39 7.13 -6.15
C HIS A 3 -2.96 7.97 -7.30
N ALA A 4 -2.15 8.89 -7.84
CA ALA A 4 -2.46 9.70 -9.01
C ALA A 4 -1.20 9.85 -9.90
N ARG A 5 -1.35 10.46 -11.07
CA ARG A 5 -0.22 10.71 -11.97
C ARG A 5 0.73 11.76 -11.37
N PRO A 6 2.05 11.73 -11.69
CA PRO A 6 3.03 12.67 -11.13
C PRO A 6 2.63 14.15 -11.30
N GLU A 7 2.08 14.53 -12.45
CA GLU A 7 1.64 15.90 -12.75
C GLU A 7 0.47 16.39 -11.89
N CYS A 8 -0.18 15.49 -11.14
CA CYS A 8 -1.21 15.86 -10.16
C CYS A 8 -0.62 16.39 -8.84
N GLY A 9 0.69 16.60 -8.75
CA GLY A 9 1.35 17.27 -7.62
C GLY A 9 2.36 16.43 -6.85
N ALA A 10 2.85 15.32 -7.41
CA ALA A 10 3.91 14.54 -6.79
C ALA A 10 5.24 15.32 -6.85
N LEU A 11 5.89 15.47 -5.69
CA LEU A 11 7.19 16.17 -5.59
C LEU A 11 8.36 15.20 -5.41
N LYS A 12 8.08 14.02 -4.82
CA LYS A 12 9.06 12.99 -4.49
C LYS A 12 8.41 11.62 -4.56
N THR A 13 9.25 10.60 -4.77
CA THR A 13 8.83 9.20 -4.69
C THR A 13 8.72 8.77 -3.22
N GLY A 14 7.63 8.10 -2.87
CA GLY A 14 7.37 7.63 -1.51
C GLY A 14 6.09 6.83 -1.40
N MET A 15 5.97 6.09 -0.31
CA MET A 15 4.81 5.26 -0.02
C MET A 15 4.28 5.52 1.38
N SER A 16 2.99 5.22 1.58
CA SER A 16 2.36 5.15 2.89
C SER A 16 1.58 3.85 3.01
N LEU A 17 1.41 3.36 4.24
CA LEU A 17 0.62 2.18 4.52
C LEU A 17 -0.33 2.47 5.68
N THR A 18 -1.60 2.14 5.48
CA THR A 18 -2.68 2.34 6.45
C THR A 18 -3.48 1.06 6.59
N LEU A 19 -3.54 0.53 7.80
CA LEU A 19 -4.42 -0.58 8.17
C LEU A 19 -5.63 -0.05 8.94
N LEU A 20 -6.82 -0.32 8.44
CA LEU A 20 -8.08 0.01 9.09
C LEU A 20 -8.51 -1.12 10.02
N ARG A 21 -8.96 -0.76 11.22
CA ARG A 21 -9.49 -1.72 12.20
C ARG A 21 -10.83 -2.30 11.78
N GLN A 22 -11.64 -1.48 11.13
CA GLN A 22 -12.91 -1.85 10.51
C GLN A 22 -12.78 -1.58 9.02
N ASP A 23 -13.36 -2.46 8.21
CA ASP A 23 -13.36 -2.27 6.77
C ASP A 23 -14.20 -1.06 6.36
N VAL A 24 -13.86 -0.51 5.20
CA VAL A 24 -14.61 0.57 4.56
C VAL A 24 -14.88 0.18 3.11
N GLN A 25 -16.14 0.28 2.69
CA GLN A 25 -16.51 0.12 1.28
C GLN A 25 -16.31 1.43 0.54
N PHE A 26 -15.67 1.40 -0.64
CA PHE A 26 -15.56 2.57 -1.51
C PHE A 26 -16.74 2.64 -2.48
N THR A 27 -17.28 1.48 -2.86
CA THR A 27 -18.46 1.29 -3.68
C THR A 27 -19.33 0.17 -3.09
N ASP A 28 -20.61 0.12 -3.49
CA ASP A 28 -21.57 -0.88 -2.99
C ASP A 28 -21.21 -2.33 -3.40
N GLU A 29 -20.31 -2.51 -4.37
CA GLU A 29 -19.87 -3.82 -4.89
C GLU A 29 -18.54 -4.31 -4.26
N ASP A 30 -17.90 -3.50 -3.40
CA ASP A 30 -16.60 -3.85 -2.81
C ASP A 30 -16.74 -4.79 -1.60
N ASP A 31 -15.84 -5.76 -1.49
CA ASP A 31 -15.72 -6.71 -0.36
C ASP A 31 -15.15 -6.10 0.94
N GLY A 32 -15.16 -4.77 1.08
CA GLY A 32 -14.64 -4.07 2.25
C GLY A 32 -13.12 -3.93 2.25
N ILE A 33 -12.63 -2.70 2.32
CA ILE A 33 -11.19 -2.38 2.25
C ILE A 33 -10.64 -2.22 3.66
N LYS A 34 -9.59 -2.97 4.00
CA LYS A 34 -8.84 -2.82 5.26
C LYS A 34 -7.43 -2.27 5.09
N LEU A 35 -6.76 -2.57 3.97
CA LEU A 35 -5.37 -2.17 3.74
C LEU A 35 -5.30 -1.14 2.61
N LEU A 36 -4.73 0.02 2.90
CA LEU A 36 -4.44 1.04 1.90
C LEU A 36 -2.94 1.24 1.81
N ILE A 37 -2.42 1.18 0.58
CA ILE A 37 -1.04 1.52 0.28
C ILE A 37 -1.06 2.72 -0.66
N GLY A 38 -0.62 3.86 -0.13
CA GLY A 38 -0.52 5.11 -0.89
C GLY A 38 0.80 5.17 -1.65
N LEU A 39 0.76 5.69 -2.88
CA LEU A 39 1.94 5.82 -3.72
C LEU A 39 2.05 7.24 -4.31
N SER A 40 3.23 7.83 -4.18
CA SER A 40 3.68 9.02 -4.89
C SER A 40 4.94 8.67 -5.67
N ALA A 41 5.03 9.10 -6.92
CA ALA A 41 6.21 8.90 -7.77
C ALA A 41 6.57 10.21 -8.47
N ALA A 42 7.85 10.58 -8.45
CA ALA A 42 8.31 11.84 -9.07
C ALA A 42 8.30 11.79 -10.61
N ASP A 43 8.38 10.60 -11.19
CA ASP A 43 8.44 10.35 -12.63
C ASP A 43 7.86 8.96 -12.98
N SER A 44 7.73 8.67 -14.27
CA SER A 44 7.11 7.43 -14.76
C SER A 44 7.95 6.18 -14.48
N ASP A 45 9.28 6.28 -14.49
CA ASP A 45 10.15 5.13 -14.26
C ASP A 45 10.13 4.74 -12.77
N SER A 46 10.24 5.75 -11.89
CA SER A 46 10.05 5.60 -10.44
C SER A 46 8.67 5.01 -10.12
N HIS A 47 7.64 5.35 -10.88
CA HIS A 47 6.28 4.82 -10.71
C HIS A 47 6.22 3.31 -11.00
N ILE A 48 6.81 2.86 -12.12
CA ILE A 48 6.84 1.44 -12.48
C ILE A 48 7.62 0.62 -11.45
N GLY A 49 8.79 1.09 -11.02
CA GLY A 49 9.57 0.40 -9.99
C GLY A 49 8.81 0.28 -8.67
N ALA A 50 8.08 1.33 -8.28
CA ALA A 50 7.26 1.31 -7.08
C ALA A 50 6.08 0.31 -7.15
N ILE A 51 5.42 0.21 -8.31
CA ILE A 51 4.37 -0.79 -8.53
C ILE A 51 4.94 -2.21 -8.51
N GLN A 52 6.12 -2.44 -9.09
CA GLN A 52 6.77 -3.76 -9.06
C GLN A 52 7.06 -4.20 -7.63
N ALA A 53 7.70 -3.36 -6.83
CA ALA A 53 7.97 -3.66 -5.42
C ALA A 53 6.67 -3.92 -4.63
N LEU A 54 5.60 -3.17 -4.92
CA LEU A 54 4.30 -3.43 -4.29
C LEU A 54 3.70 -4.76 -4.73
N SER A 55 3.80 -5.10 -6.01
CA SER A 55 3.27 -6.33 -6.56
C SER A 55 3.93 -7.55 -5.93
N GLU A 56 5.24 -7.50 -5.74
CA GLU A 56 5.99 -8.57 -5.07
C GLU A 56 5.45 -8.78 -3.64
N LEU A 57 5.32 -7.69 -2.87
CA LEU A 57 4.78 -7.73 -1.52
C LEU A 57 3.34 -8.26 -1.46
N LEU A 58 2.48 -7.85 -2.39
CA LEU A 58 1.07 -8.25 -2.42
C LEU A 58 0.85 -9.68 -2.93
N CYS A 59 1.81 -10.25 -3.68
CA CYS A 59 1.78 -11.64 -4.12
C CYS A 59 2.21 -12.62 -3.02
N GLU A 60 2.91 -12.15 -2.00
CA GLU A 60 3.28 -12.96 -0.83
C GLU A 60 2.10 -13.07 0.16
N GLU A 61 1.30 -14.13 0.02
CA GLU A 61 0.08 -14.34 0.83
C GLU A 61 0.35 -14.28 2.34
N ASP A 62 1.49 -14.82 2.79
CA ASP A 62 1.90 -14.79 4.20
C ASP A 62 2.17 -13.36 4.69
N ILE A 63 2.77 -12.52 3.86
CA ILE A 63 3.02 -11.10 4.19
C ILE A 63 1.70 -10.34 4.23
N LEU A 64 0.82 -10.56 3.26
CA LEU A 64 -0.48 -9.92 3.23
C LEU A 64 -1.34 -10.30 4.45
N ALA A 65 -1.36 -11.57 4.82
CA ALA A 65 -2.06 -12.05 6.02
C ALA A 65 -1.49 -11.42 7.30
N ALA A 66 -0.16 -11.32 7.41
CA ALA A 66 0.50 -10.66 8.53
C ALA A 66 0.15 -9.16 8.60
N LEU A 67 0.15 -8.45 7.47
CA LEU A 67 -0.25 -7.03 7.42
C LEU A 67 -1.69 -6.82 7.86
N LEU A 68 -2.61 -7.70 7.43
CA LEU A 68 -4.04 -7.61 7.79
C LEU A 68 -4.33 -7.95 9.27
N ALA A 69 -3.43 -8.70 9.91
CA ALA A 69 -3.51 -9.09 11.31
C ALA A 69 -2.77 -8.13 12.27
N ALA A 70 -1.92 -7.24 11.75
CA ALA A 70 -1.06 -6.39 12.57
C ALA A 70 -1.85 -5.51 13.55
N GLU A 71 -1.40 -5.44 14.80
CA GLU A 71 -2.03 -4.70 15.89
C GLU A 71 -1.33 -3.39 16.21
N SER A 72 -0.17 -3.10 15.60
CA SER A 72 0.54 -1.85 15.81
C SER A 72 1.27 -1.33 14.58
N GLU A 73 1.57 -0.03 14.56
CA GLU A 73 2.44 0.59 13.56
C GLU A 73 3.83 -0.04 13.52
N LYS A 74 4.33 -0.49 14.67
CA LYS A 74 5.62 -1.18 14.77
C LYS A 74 5.58 -2.53 14.04
N GLU A 75 4.54 -3.33 14.26
CA GLU A 75 4.40 -4.62 13.56
C GLU A 75 4.30 -4.43 12.05
N LEU A 76 3.54 -3.42 11.59
CA LEU A 76 3.50 -3.06 10.17
C LEU A 76 4.90 -2.73 9.65
N ALA A 77 5.65 -1.88 10.34
CA ALA A 77 7.01 -1.53 9.94
C ALA A 77 7.96 -2.75 9.94
N ASP A 78 7.85 -3.63 10.92
CA ASP A 78 8.66 -4.85 11.04
C ASP A 78 8.35 -5.86 9.92
N ILE A 79 7.09 -5.96 9.48
CA ILE A 79 6.69 -6.80 8.33
C ILE A 79 7.27 -6.23 7.03
N ILE A 80 7.12 -4.92 6.81
CA ILE A 80 7.63 -4.25 5.60
C ILE A 80 9.16 -4.32 5.52
N ALA A 81 9.87 -4.20 6.64
CA ALA A 81 11.33 -4.26 6.67
C ALA A 81 11.90 -5.65 6.29
N ARG A 82 11.06 -6.68 6.25
CA ARG A 82 11.41 -8.06 5.91
C ARG A 82 10.95 -8.48 4.52
N ALA A 83 10.12 -7.65 3.87
CA ALA A 83 9.62 -7.85 2.52
C ALA A 83 10.67 -7.45 1.47
#